data_AF-A0A4Y4D407-F1
#
_entry.id   AF-A0A4Y4D407-F1
#
_cell.length_a   1.000
_cell.length_b   1.000
_cell.length_c   1.000
_cell.angle_alpha   90.00
_cell.angle_beta   90.00
_cell.angle_gamma   90.00
#
_symmetry.space_group_name_H-M   'P 1'
#
loop_
_entity.id
_entity.type
_entity.pdbx_description
1 polymer ?
#
loop_
_entity_poly.entity_id
_entity_poly.type
_entity_poly.pdbx_seq_one_letter_code
_entity_poly.pdbx_strand_id
1 'polypeptide(L)'
;MSRSHEETVALLLERFDRTYAQEAGIELANTPAPLYQLLVLANLLSARIGAPAAVATARELFAAGFRTPSAMRAAPRRARIAALGRGGYRRYDERTATMLADGADLLLERYDGDLRRLRDASASPREILRLLQEFPGIGPTGAAIFAREAQGVWTALAPFFDAKALAGARKVGLPDEAARLADLVPPARLPVLASALVRVALHRGSGDPLA
;
A
#
# COMPACT_ATOMS: atom_id res chain seq x y z
N MET A 1 24.60 2.53 24.90
CA MET A 1 23.42 3.34 25.30
C MET A 1 22.28 2.94 24.39
N SER A 2 21.08 2.69 24.94
CA SER A 2 19.88 2.47 24.12
C SER A 2 19.54 3.78 23.40
N ARG A 3 19.25 3.72 22.10
CA ARG A 3 18.72 4.88 21.36
C ARG A 3 17.39 5.31 21.97
N SER A 4 17.11 6.60 21.98
CA SER A 4 15.79 7.13 22.34
C SER A 4 14.77 6.80 21.24
N HIS A 5 13.46 6.96 21.53
CA HIS A 5 12.43 6.83 20.49
C HIS A 5 12.61 7.86 19.38
N GLU A 6 12.97 9.11 19.74
CA GLU A 6 13.20 10.19 18.77
C GLU A 6 14.39 9.87 17.85
N GLU A 7 15.50 9.42 18.41
CA GLU A 7 16.69 9.00 17.64
C GLU A 7 16.36 7.82 16.71
N THR A 8 15.59 6.86 17.20
CA THR A 8 15.17 5.69 16.41
C THR A 8 14.25 6.10 15.26
N VAL A 9 13.31 7.01 15.49
CA VAL A 9 12.41 7.54 14.45
C VAL A 9 13.19 8.38 13.43
N ALA A 10 14.14 9.20 13.87
CA ALA A 10 15.00 9.96 12.96
C ALA A 10 15.76 9.04 12.01
N LEU A 11 16.42 8.00 12.52
CA LEU A 11 17.12 6.99 11.71
C LEU A 11 16.20 6.23 10.76
N LEU A 12 14.98 5.88 11.20
CA LEU A 12 13.97 5.24 10.35
C LEU A 12 13.61 6.13 9.17
N LEU A 13 13.35 7.41 9.42
CA LEU A 13 12.92 8.37 8.42
C LEU A 13 14.05 8.82 7.48
N GLU A 14 15.30 8.76 7.94
CA GLU A 14 16.49 8.97 7.12
C GLU A 14 16.73 7.78 6.17
N ARG A 15 16.63 6.55 6.68
CA ARG A 15 16.87 5.33 5.90
C ARG A 15 15.72 4.96 4.96
N PHE A 16 14.49 5.26 5.38
CA PHE A 16 13.25 4.92 4.68
C PHE A 16 12.35 6.14 4.59
N ASP A 17 12.74 7.11 3.75
CA ASP A 17 12.08 8.40 3.61
C ASP A 17 10.80 8.37 2.76
N ARG A 18 10.53 7.23 2.10
CA ARG A 18 9.44 7.04 1.14
C ARG A 18 8.50 5.90 1.49
N THR A 19 7.22 6.09 1.14
CA THR A 19 6.21 5.03 1.16
C THR A 19 6.33 4.11 -0.05
N TYR A 20 5.62 2.96 -0.03
CA TYR A 20 5.59 2.08 -1.20
C TYR A 20 4.87 2.74 -2.39
N ALA A 21 3.86 3.58 -2.12
CA ALA A 21 3.19 4.36 -3.16
C ALA A 21 4.15 5.33 -3.86
N GLN A 22 4.96 6.06 -3.09
CA GLN A 22 5.96 6.98 -3.65
C GLN A 22 7.03 6.24 -4.47
N GLU A 23 7.53 5.10 -3.99
CA GLU A 23 8.46 4.26 -4.76
C GLU A 23 7.85 3.74 -6.08
N ALA A 24 6.53 3.47 -6.07
CA ALA A 24 5.78 3.09 -7.27
C ALA A 24 5.46 4.28 -8.21
N GLY A 25 5.90 5.50 -7.87
CA GLY A 25 5.63 6.71 -8.65
C GLY A 25 4.18 7.20 -8.54
N ILE A 26 3.52 6.91 -7.42
CA ILE A 26 2.17 7.38 -7.09
C ILE A 26 2.31 8.61 -6.20
N GLU A 27 2.03 9.77 -6.76
CA GLU A 27 1.79 10.99 -5.98
C GLU A 27 0.39 10.90 -5.38
N LEU A 28 0.30 10.40 -4.15
CA LEU A 28 -0.97 10.10 -3.52
C LEU A 28 -1.72 11.38 -3.14
N ALA A 29 -2.95 11.50 -3.63
CA ALA A 29 -3.88 12.57 -3.30
C ALA A 29 -5.29 11.99 -3.11
N ASN A 30 -6.18 12.72 -2.43
CA ASN A 30 -7.60 12.34 -2.26
C ASN A 30 -8.42 12.55 -3.55
N THR A 31 -7.96 11.97 -4.65
CA THR A 31 -8.57 12.01 -5.98
C THR A 31 -8.64 10.59 -6.58
N PRO A 32 -9.51 10.33 -7.57
CA PRO A 32 -9.80 8.97 -8.01
C PRO A 32 -8.59 8.20 -8.53
N ALA A 33 -7.78 8.82 -9.41
CA ALA A 33 -6.70 8.11 -10.10
C ALA A 33 -5.54 7.67 -9.17
N PRO A 34 -4.99 8.52 -8.27
CA PRO A 34 -3.98 8.07 -7.31
C PRO A 34 -4.49 7.01 -6.33
N LEU A 35 -5.74 7.10 -5.87
CA LEU A 35 -6.35 6.09 -5.00
C LEU A 35 -6.53 4.75 -5.73
N TYR A 36 -6.91 4.78 -7.00
CA TYR A 36 -6.98 3.58 -7.83
C TYR A 36 -5.60 2.95 -8.04
N GLN A 37 -4.57 3.76 -8.32
CA GLN A 37 -3.19 3.27 -8.42
C GLN A 37 -2.73 2.62 -7.11
N LEU A 38 -3.11 3.19 -5.96
CA LEU A 38 -2.83 2.59 -4.66
C LEU A 38 -3.55 1.24 -4.47
N LEU A 39 -4.80 1.10 -4.92
CA LEU A 39 -5.51 -0.19 -4.90
C LEU A 39 -4.80 -1.25 -5.75
N VAL A 40 -4.31 -0.87 -6.94
CA VAL A 40 -3.51 -1.75 -7.81
C VAL A 40 -2.22 -2.17 -7.11
N LEU A 41 -1.50 -1.23 -6.49
CA LEU A 41 -0.28 -1.54 -5.75
C LEU A 41 -0.56 -2.47 -4.55
N ALA A 42 -1.64 -2.23 -3.81
CA ALA A 42 -2.07 -3.07 -2.70
C ALA A 42 -2.40 -4.50 -3.14
N ASN A 43 -3.00 -4.67 -4.33
CA ASN A 43 -3.23 -5.97 -4.95
C ASN A 43 -1.92 -6.74 -5.17
N LEU A 44 -0.94 -6.09 -5.80
CA LEU A 44 0.36 -6.68 -6.12
C LEU A 44 1.15 -7.04 -4.85
N LEU A 45 1.10 -6.16 -3.83
CA LEU A 45 1.76 -6.39 -2.54
C LEU A 45 1.05 -7.43 -1.66
N SER A 46 -0.21 -7.77 -1.96
CA SER A 46 -0.95 -8.79 -1.20
C SER A 46 -0.56 -10.22 -1.60
N ALA A 47 0.14 -10.41 -2.71
CA ALA A 47 0.63 -11.72 -3.13
C ALA A 47 1.91 -12.13 -2.39
N ARG A 48 2.27 -13.43 -2.48
CA ARG A 48 3.54 -13.96 -1.94
C ARG A 48 4.72 -13.61 -2.85
N ILE A 49 4.95 -12.32 -3.05
CA ILE A 49 6.06 -11.76 -3.83
C ILE A 49 6.82 -10.72 -3.00
N GLY A 50 8.09 -10.49 -3.34
CA GLY A 50 8.88 -9.42 -2.72
C GLY A 50 8.35 -8.05 -3.11
N ALA A 51 8.33 -7.12 -2.15
CA ALA A 51 7.85 -5.76 -2.38
C ALA A 51 8.57 -5.02 -3.54
N PRO A 52 9.90 -5.19 -3.78
CA PRO A 52 10.55 -4.57 -4.93
C PRO A 52 9.93 -4.97 -6.29
N ALA A 53 9.55 -6.25 -6.46
CA ALA A 53 8.93 -6.72 -7.69
C ALA A 53 7.50 -6.18 -7.84
N ALA A 54 6.73 -6.09 -6.75
CA ALA A 54 5.39 -5.48 -6.77
C ALA A 54 5.44 -4.00 -7.13
N VAL A 55 6.39 -3.23 -6.56
CA VAL A 55 6.61 -1.81 -6.87
C VAL A 55 7.03 -1.62 -8.33
N ALA A 56 8.01 -2.40 -8.81
CA ALA A 56 8.43 -2.36 -10.20
C ALA A 56 7.27 -2.68 -11.16
N THR A 57 6.46 -3.68 -10.81
CA THR A 57 5.27 -4.07 -11.56
C THR A 57 4.21 -2.97 -11.62
N ALA A 58 3.95 -2.28 -10.51
CA ALA A 58 3.04 -1.14 -10.50
C ALA A 58 3.51 -0.03 -11.45
N ARG A 59 4.81 0.29 -11.44
CA ARG A 59 5.42 1.27 -12.37
C ARG A 59 5.22 0.87 -13.83
N GLU A 60 5.41 -0.40 -14.16
CA GLU A 60 5.22 -0.92 -15.53
C GLU A 60 3.77 -0.86 -16.00
N LEU A 61 2.80 -1.16 -15.12
CA LEU A 61 1.37 -1.00 -15.43
C LEU A 61 1.03 0.47 -15.68
N PHE A 62 1.55 1.38 -14.85
CA PHE A 62 1.27 2.80 -14.98
C PHE A 62 1.96 3.45 -16.18
N ALA A 63 3.18 3.01 -16.51
CA ALA A 63 3.89 3.41 -17.72
C ALA A 63 3.16 2.93 -18.99
N ALA A 64 2.47 1.79 -18.92
CA ALA A 64 1.60 1.29 -19.99
C ALA A 64 0.24 2.04 -20.07
N GLY A 65 0.00 3.04 -19.22
CA GLY A 65 -1.22 3.85 -19.23
C GLY A 65 -2.36 3.32 -18.36
N PHE A 66 -2.18 2.22 -17.63
CA PHE A 66 -3.24 1.58 -16.83
C PHE A 66 -3.40 2.25 -15.46
N ARG A 67 -3.59 3.58 -15.47
CA ARG A 67 -3.58 4.45 -14.27
C ARG A 67 -4.97 4.77 -13.71
N THR A 68 -6.03 4.34 -14.40
CA THR A 68 -7.44 4.55 -14.03
C THR A 68 -8.21 3.25 -14.24
N PRO A 69 -9.36 3.04 -13.55
CA PRO A 69 -10.15 1.84 -13.75
C PRO A 69 -10.62 1.69 -15.22
N SER A 70 -11.05 2.77 -15.87
CA SER A 70 -11.44 2.74 -17.28
C SER A 70 -10.29 2.31 -18.20
N ALA A 71 -9.08 2.83 -17.98
CA ALA A 71 -7.91 2.46 -18.78
C ALA A 71 -7.46 1.01 -18.53
N MET A 72 -7.46 0.56 -17.27
CA MET A 72 -7.17 -0.84 -16.94
C MET A 72 -8.18 -1.80 -17.56
N ARG A 73 -9.47 -1.42 -17.55
CA ARG A 73 -10.54 -2.22 -18.11
C ARG A 73 -10.46 -2.31 -19.63
N ALA A 74 -10.21 -1.18 -20.30
CA ALA A 74 -10.06 -1.12 -21.75
C ALA A 74 -8.78 -1.85 -22.24
N ALA A 75 -7.78 -2.02 -21.39
CA ALA A 75 -6.52 -2.65 -21.75
C ALA A 75 -6.72 -4.12 -22.16
N PRO A 76 -6.23 -4.54 -23.35
CA PRO A 76 -6.21 -5.94 -23.75
C PRO A 76 -5.50 -6.81 -22.70
N ARG A 77 -6.04 -8.00 -22.42
CA ARG A 77 -5.45 -8.93 -21.43
C ARG A 77 -3.95 -9.16 -21.67
N ARG A 78 -3.54 -9.34 -22.93
CA ARG A 78 -2.12 -9.50 -23.31
C ARG A 78 -1.23 -8.32 -22.91
N ALA A 79 -1.76 -7.10 -22.94
CA ALA A 79 -1.00 -5.90 -22.61
C ALA A 79 -0.78 -5.80 -21.09
N ARG A 80 -1.80 -6.17 -20.29
CA ARG A 80 -1.69 -6.30 -18.83
C ARG A 80 -0.68 -7.38 -18.45
N ILE A 81 -0.75 -8.57 -19.05
CA ILE A 81 0.23 -9.65 -18.84
C ILE A 81 1.65 -9.19 -19.19
N ALA A 82 1.84 -8.54 -20.34
CA ALA A 82 3.15 -8.04 -20.74
C ALA A 82 3.73 -7.03 -19.73
N ALA A 83 2.91 -6.10 -19.22
CA ALA A 83 3.33 -5.15 -18.19
C ALA A 83 3.68 -5.84 -16.86
N LEU A 84 2.85 -6.80 -16.42
CA LEU A 84 3.13 -7.64 -15.25
C LEU A 84 4.46 -8.39 -15.41
N GLY A 85 4.73 -8.93 -16.60
CA GLY A 85 5.95 -9.66 -16.92
C GLY A 85 7.21 -8.80 -16.88
N ARG A 86 7.15 -7.54 -17.35
CA ARG A 86 8.28 -6.59 -17.27
C ARG A 86 8.66 -6.25 -15.83
N GLY A 87 7.69 -6.18 -14.93
CA GLY A 87 7.91 -5.94 -13.50
C GLY A 87 8.36 -7.15 -12.69
N GLY A 88 8.51 -8.32 -13.31
CA GLY A 88 8.92 -9.56 -12.65
C GLY A 88 7.78 -10.38 -12.05
N TYR A 89 6.53 -10.08 -12.40
CA TYR A 89 5.33 -10.73 -11.85
C TYR A 89 4.88 -11.99 -12.63
N ARG A 90 5.77 -12.61 -13.40
CA ARG A 90 5.44 -13.69 -14.38
C ARG A 90 4.74 -14.92 -13.78
N ARG A 91 4.98 -15.23 -12.50
CA ARG A 91 4.37 -16.40 -11.85
C ARG A 91 2.85 -16.28 -11.71
N TYR A 92 2.35 -15.06 -11.63
CA TYR A 92 0.96 -14.75 -11.28
C TYR A 92 0.29 -13.84 -12.31
N ASP A 93 0.96 -13.53 -13.42
CA ASP A 93 0.57 -12.48 -14.37
C ASP A 93 -0.81 -12.74 -14.99
N GLU A 94 -1.13 -13.96 -15.39
CA GLU A 94 -2.40 -14.32 -15.99
C GLU A 94 -3.59 -14.12 -15.05
N ARG A 95 -3.45 -14.59 -13.80
CA ARG A 95 -4.48 -14.45 -12.77
C ARG A 95 -4.61 -13.00 -12.33
N THR A 96 -3.50 -12.32 -12.11
CA THR A 96 -3.49 -10.93 -11.68
C THR A 96 -3.99 -10.01 -12.78
N ALA A 97 -3.70 -10.27 -14.06
CA ALA A 97 -4.27 -9.51 -15.16
C ALA A 97 -5.80 -9.56 -15.12
N THR A 98 -6.39 -10.74 -14.92
CA THR A 98 -7.85 -10.90 -14.76
C THR A 98 -8.36 -10.14 -13.54
N MET A 99 -7.77 -10.35 -12.36
CA MET A 99 -8.15 -9.64 -11.13
C MET A 99 -8.15 -8.12 -11.27
N LEU A 100 -7.17 -7.56 -11.99
CA LEU A 100 -7.07 -6.11 -12.22
C LEU A 100 -8.19 -5.58 -13.15
N ALA A 101 -8.63 -6.36 -14.14
CA ALA A 101 -9.83 -5.98 -14.91
C ALA A 101 -11.09 -6.07 -14.07
N ASP A 102 -11.28 -7.20 -13.40
CA ASP A 102 -12.51 -7.46 -12.64
C ASP A 102 -12.65 -6.45 -11.49
N GLY A 103 -11.54 -6.09 -10.84
CA GLY A 103 -11.51 -5.02 -9.83
C GLY A 103 -11.76 -3.63 -10.41
N ALA A 104 -11.31 -3.36 -11.64
CA ALA A 104 -11.64 -2.11 -12.32
C ALA A 104 -13.13 -2.04 -12.68
N ASP A 105 -13.72 -3.14 -13.17
CA ASP A 105 -15.15 -3.26 -13.44
C ASP A 105 -15.97 -3.03 -12.18
N LEU A 106 -15.64 -3.70 -11.09
CA LEU A 106 -16.31 -3.49 -9.80
C LEU A 106 -16.28 -2.01 -9.39
N LEU A 107 -15.13 -1.35 -9.52
CA LEU A 107 -15.02 0.07 -9.15
C LEU A 107 -15.90 0.96 -10.03
N LEU A 108 -15.94 0.70 -11.34
CA LEU A 108 -16.75 1.45 -12.31
C LEU A 108 -18.24 1.26 -12.03
N GLU A 109 -18.69 0.01 -11.86
CA GLU A 109 -20.10 -0.33 -11.72
C GLU A 109 -20.69 0.13 -10.38
N ARG A 110 -19.97 -0.10 -9.28
CA ARG A 110 -20.53 0.12 -7.94
C ARG A 110 -20.22 1.49 -7.35
N TYR A 111 -19.10 2.09 -7.78
CA TYR A 111 -18.58 3.33 -7.19
C TYR A 111 -18.22 4.37 -8.25
N ASP A 112 -18.69 4.23 -9.49
CA ASP A 112 -18.51 5.20 -10.57
C ASP A 112 -17.03 5.57 -10.81
N GLY A 113 -16.15 4.58 -10.66
CA GLY A 113 -14.70 4.73 -10.85
C GLY A 113 -13.97 5.42 -9.70
N ASP A 114 -14.63 5.67 -8.56
CA ASP A 114 -14.10 6.49 -7.47
C ASP A 114 -14.16 5.81 -6.09
N LEU A 115 -13.00 5.43 -5.57
CA LEU A 115 -12.86 4.80 -4.24
C LEU A 115 -13.33 5.71 -3.09
N ARG A 116 -13.42 7.03 -3.31
CA ARG A 116 -13.96 7.93 -2.29
C ARG A 116 -15.44 7.65 -2.04
N ARG A 117 -16.20 7.19 -3.04
CA ARG A 117 -17.60 6.76 -2.84
C ARG A 117 -17.71 5.50 -1.98
N LEU A 118 -16.76 4.57 -2.12
CA LEU A 118 -16.65 3.42 -1.21
C LEU A 118 -16.41 3.88 0.22
N ARG A 119 -15.47 4.82 0.42
CA ARG A 119 -15.20 5.41 1.74
C ARG A 119 -16.44 6.07 2.31
N ASP A 120 -17.10 6.92 1.53
CA ASP A 120 -18.23 7.74 1.99
C ASP A 120 -19.49 6.90 2.26
N ALA A 121 -19.62 5.74 1.62
CA ALA A 121 -20.65 4.75 1.92
C ALA A 121 -20.35 3.87 3.15
N SER A 122 -19.14 3.98 3.74
CA SER A 122 -18.73 3.19 4.90
C SER A 122 -19.05 3.90 6.21
N ALA A 123 -19.63 3.19 7.18
CA ALA A 123 -19.92 3.73 8.51
C ALA A 123 -18.70 3.75 9.45
N SER A 124 -17.60 3.08 9.09
CA SER A 124 -16.40 3.02 9.93
C SER A 124 -15.13 2.68 9.13
N PRO A 125 -13.93 2.95 9.69
CA PRO A 125 -12.65 2.49 9.12
C PRO A 125 -12.59 0.98 8.91
N ARG A 126 -13.21 0.22 9.81
CA ARG A 126 -13.29 -1.24 9.71
C ARG A 126 -14.14 -1.67 8.52
N GLU A 127 -15.20 -0.93 8.21
CA GLU A 127 -16.02 -1.20 7.04
C GLU A 127 -15.29 -0.85 5.73
N ILE A 128 -14.51 0.24 5.69
CA ILE A 128 -13.64 0.55 4.54
C ILE A 128 -12.73 -0.64 4.24
N LEU A 129 -12.04 -1.17 5.26
CA LEU A 129 -11.17 -2.35 5.12
C LEU A 129 -11.93 -3.59 4.63
N ARG A 130 -13.17 -3.78 5.07
CA ARG A 130 -14.02 -4.90 4.62
C ARG A 130 -14.43 -4.73 3.15
N LEU A 131 -14.88 -3.55 2.75
CA LEU A 131 -15.28 -3.25 1.37
C LEU A 131 -14.09 -3.33 0.40
N LEU A 132 -12.90 -2.91 0.81
CA LEU A 132 -11.67 -3.08 0.02
C LEU A 132 -11.38 -4.57 -0.29
N GLN A 133 -11.77 -5.49 0.59
CA GLN A 133 -11.58 -6.93 0.38
C GLN A 133 -12.57 -7.56 -0.61
N GLU A 134 -13.59 -6.80 -1.06
CA GLU A 134 -14.48 -7.24 -2.12
C GLU A 134 -13.79 -7.17 -3.50
N PHE A 135 -12.69 -6.42 -3.63
CA PHE A 135 -11.90 -6.37 -4.85
C PHE A 135 -11.07 -7.65 -5.07
N PRO A 136 -11.12 -8.26 -6.27
CA PRO A 136 -10.39 -9.49 -6.56
C PRO A 136 -8.88 -9.35 -6.30
N GLY A 137 -8.33 -10.24 -5.46
CA GLY A 137 -6.91 -10.23 -5.09
C GLY A 137 -6.57 -9.34 -3.89
N ILE A 138 -7.53 -8.63 -3.30
CA ILE A 138 -7.35 -7.90 -2.04
C ILE A 138 -7.84 -8.77 -0.87
N GLY A 139 -6.91 -9.32 -0.11
CA GLY A 139 -7.19 -9.92 1.19
C GLY A 139 -7.02 -8.93 2.35
N PRO A 140 -7.12 -9.39 3.61
CA PRO A 140 -6.87 -8.55 4.80
C PRO A 140 -5.53 -7.80 4.74
N THR A 141 -4.48 -8.47 4.23
CA THR A 141 -3.15 -7.87 4.03
C THR A 141 -3.20 -6.71 3.01
N GLY A 142 -3.83 -6.92 1.85
CA GLY A 142 -3.97 -5.88 0.84
C GLY A 142 -4.76 -4.68 1.34
N ALA A 143 -5.86 -4.91 2.06
CA ALA A 143 -6.66 -3.83 2.66
C ALA A 143 -5.85 -3.05 3.71
N ALA A 144 -5.06 -3.74 4.55
CA ALA A 144 -4.17 -3.10 5.52
C ALA A 144 -3.05 -2.28 4.85
N ILE A 145 -2.48 -2.78 3.75
CA ILE A 145 -1.50 -2.04 2.93
C ILE A 145 -2.12 -0.77 2.37
N PHE A 146 -3.31 -0.87 1.77
CA PHE A 146 -4.03 0.29 1.27
C PHE A 146 -4.26 1.31 2.39
N ALA A 147 -4.79 0.87 3.54
CA ALA A 147 -5.11 1.76 4.64
C ALA A 147 -3.88 2.47 5.21
N ARG A 148 -2.75 1.75 5.35
CA ARG A 148 -1.49 2.31 5.84
C ARG A 148 -0.98 3.44 4.95
N GLU A 149 -1.09 3.30 3.64
CA GLU A 149 -0.66 4.32 2.68
C GLU A 149 -1.70 5.45 2.58
N ALA A 150 -2.99 5.12 2.57
CA ALA A 150 -4.09 6.06 2.42
C ALA A 150 -4.32 6.96 3.63
N GLN A 151 -3.87 6.60 4.84
CA GLN A 151 -4.15 7.36 6.07
C GLN A 151 -3.68 8.84 6.01
N GLY A 152 -2.70 9.16 5.16
CA GLY A 152 -2.25 10.54 4.95
C GLY A 152 -3.24 11.42 4.17
N VAL A 153 -4.15 10.81 3.39
CA VAL A 153 -5.16 11.50 2.58
C VAL A 153 -6.60 11.16 2.99
N TRP A 154 -6.79 10.03 3.67
CA TRP A 154 -8.03 9.57 4.29
C TRP A 154 -7.82 9.50 5.81
N THR A 155 -7.90 10.66 6.46
CA THR A 155 -7.61 10.82 7.90
C THR A 155 -8.50 9.97 8.80
N ALA A 156 -9.69 9.57 8.34
CA ALA A 156 -10.55 8.61 9.05
C ALA A 156 -9.87 7.26 9.31
N LEU A 157 -8.84 6.89 8.54
CA LEU A 157 -8.05 5.68 8.78
C LEU A 157 -6.92 5.91 9.81
N ALA A 158 -6.53 7.15 10.07
CA ALA A 158 -5.39 7.47 10.92
C ALA A 158 -5.75 7.40 12.43
N PRO A 159 -4.82 6.95 13.29
CA PRO A 159 -3.55 6.31 12.94
C PRO A 159 -3.74 4.84 12.55
N PHE A 160 -3.11 4.42 11.44
CA PHE A 160 -3.14 3.03 10.99
C PHE A 160 -1.74 2.40 10.99
N PHE A 161 -1.53 1.47 11.92
CA PHE A 161 -0.36 0.60 11.97
C PHE A 161 -0.83 -0.85 12.01
N ASP A 162 -0.63 -1.57 10.91
CA ASP A 162 -1.00 -2.98 10.84
C ASP A 162 -0.04 -3.86 11.65
N ALA A 163 -0.39 -5.14 11.82
CA ALA A 163 0.41 -6.08 12.60
C ALA A 163 1.88 -6.17 12.13
N LYS A 164 2.15 -5.91 10.84
CA LYS A 164 3.51 -5.91 10.28
C LYS A 164 4.28 -4.67 10.71
N ALA A 165 3.69 -3.49 10.65
CA ALA A 165 4.29 -2.26 11.15
C ALA A 165 4.56 -2.34 12.66
N LEU A 166 3.60 -2.84 13.46
CA LEU A 166 3.78 -3.02 14.90
C LEU A 166 4.90 -4.03 15.24
N ALA A 167 5.05 -5.10 14.44
CA ALA A 167 6.18 -6.02 14.58
C ALA A 167 7.53 -5.34 14.28
N GLY A 168 7.55 -4.39 13.33
CA GLY A 168 8.70 -3.55 13.05
C GLY A 168 9.06 -2.67 14.24
N ALA A 169 8.07 -2.01 14.83
CA ALA A 169 8.24 -1.14 16.00
C ALA A 169 8.91 -1.89 17.15
N ARG A 170 8.40 -3.08 17.49
CA ARG A 170 9.01 -3.94 18.52
C ARG A 170 10.47 -4.29 18.22
N LYS A 171 10.82 -4.57 16.96
CA LYS A 171 12.18 -4.96 16.58
C LYS A 171 13.20 -3.84 16.79
N VAL A 172 12.78 -2.58 16.77
CA VAL A 172 13.65 -1.40 17.00
C VAL A 172 13.39 -0.72 18.34
N GLY A 173 12.64 -1.35 19.25
CA GLY A 173 12.40 -0.84 20.59
C GLY A 173 11.42 0.34 20.69
N LEU A 174 10.58 0.55 19.67
CA LEU A 174 9.50 1.54 19.71
C LEU A 174 8.22 0.95 20.35
N PRO A 175 7.29 1.79 20.84
CA PRO A 175 5.98 1.34 21.31
C PRO A 175 5.23 0.57 20.21
N ASP A 176 4.45 -0.45 20.59
CA ASP A 176 3.68 -1.27 19.65
C ASP A 176 2.17 -1.01 19.70
N GLU A 177 1.81 0.22 20.06
CA GLU A 177 0.45 0.75 20.01
C GLU A 177 0.37 1.87 18.97
N ALA A 178 -0.66 1.84 18.12
CA ALA A 178 -0.83 2.79 17.02
C ALA A 178 -0.87 4.25 17.48
N ALA A 179 -1.53 4.55 18.61
CA ALA A 179 -1.60 5.91 19.16
C ALA A 179 -0.23 6.41 19.60
N ARG A 180 0.52 5.60 20.38
CA ARG A 180 1.86 5.97 20.85
C ARG A 180 2.86 6.14 19.72
N LEU A 181 2.74 5.36 18.65
CA LEU A 181 3.56 5.55 17.44
C LEU A 181 3.20 6.83 16.69
N ALA A 182 1.92 7.20 16.68
CA ALA A 182 1.46 8.41 16.02
C ALA A 182 1.97 9.68 16.71
N ASP A 183 2.15 9.65 18.03
CA ASP A 183 2.69 10.78 18.81
C ASP A 183 4.17 11.07 18.49
N LEU A 184 4.88 10.14 17.85
CA LEU A 184 6.31 10.29 17.53
C LEU A 184 6.57 11.10 16.25
N VAL A 185 5.56 11.34 15.41
CA VAL A 185 5.72 12.04 14.14
C VAL A 185 4.51 12.93 13.83
N PRO A 186 4.67 14.01 13.05
CA PRO A 186 3.54 14.76 12.53
C PRO A 186 2.59 13.86 11.71
N PRO A 187 1.26 14.13 11.67
CA PRO A 187 0.31 13.32 10.93
C PRO A 187 0.68 13.04 9.46
N ALA A 188 1.30 14.02 8.79
CA ALA A 188 1.77 13.89 7.41
C ALA A 188 2.87 12.84 7.20
N ARG A 189 3.58 12.46 8.27
CA ARG A 189 4.67 11.45 8.24
C ARG A 189 4.21 10.06 8.69
N LEU A 190 2.97 9.89 9.14
CA LEU A 190 2.42 8.58 9.55
C LEU A 190 2.58 7.50 8.47
N PRO A 191 2.26 7.75 7.17
CA PRO A 191 2.43 6.73 6.14
C PRO A 191 3.90 6.31 5.96
N VAL A 192 4.83 7.27 6.06
CA VAL A 192 6.27 7.01 5.92
C VAL A 192 6.79 6.20 7.11
N LEU A 193 6.45 6.60 8.34
CA LEU A 193 6.82 5.85 9.54
C LEU A 193 6.29 4.42 9.46
N ALA A 194 5.01 4.24 9.14
CA ALA A 194 4.42 2.90 9.06
C ALA A 194 5.09 2.04 7.98
N SER A 195 5.44 2.60 6.82
CA SER A 195 6.17 1.88 5.77
C SER A 195 7.62 1.56 6.14
N ALA A 196 8.32 2.46 6.85
CA ALA A 196 9.65 2.20 7.41
C ALA A 196 9.63 1.03 8.39
N LEU A 197 8.64 0.99 9.29
CA LEU A 197 8.46 -0.11 10.25
C LEU A 197 8.17 -1.44 9.55
N VAL A 198 7.36 -1.44 8.47
CA VAL A 198 7.16 -2.65 7.66
C VAL A 198 8.48 -3.16 7.07
N ARG A 199 9.36 -2.26 6.60
CA ARG A 199 10.68 -2.66 6.05
C ARG A 199 11.56 -3.28 7.11
N VAL A 200 11.59 -2.69 8.30
CA VAL A 200 12.27 -3.26 9.48
C VAL A 200 11.74 -4.68 9.78
N ALA A 201 10.42 -4.86 9.78
CA ALA A 201 9.80 -6.16 10.06
C ALA A 201 10.12 -7.22 8.99
N LEU A 202 10.38 -6.81 7.74
CA LEU A 202 10.74 -7.70 6.63
C LEU A 202 12.26 -7.95 6.52
N HIS A 203 13.09 -7.16 7.21
CA HIS A 203 14.52 -7.34 7.22
C HIS A 203 14.90 -8.66 7.90
N ARG A 204 15.55 -9.55 7.14
CA ARG A 204 15.90 -10.93 7.57
C ARG A 204 17.23 -11.03 8.32
N GLY A 205 18.00 -9.96 8.45
CA GLY A 205 19.24 -9.94 9.22
C GLY A 205 19.00 -10.01 10.73
N SER A 206 19.94 -10.67 11.41
CA SER A 206 20.05 -10.74 12.88
C SER A 206 20.66 -9.48 13.51
N GLY A 207 21.28 -8.63 12.70
CA GLY A 207 21.80 -7.33 13.14
C GLY A 207 20.71 -6.30 13.38
N ASP A 208 21.10 -5.20 14.01
CA ASP A 208 20.26 -4.02 14.16
C ASP A 208 19.84 -3.51 12.77
N PRO A 209 18.53 -3.50 12.45
CA PRO A 209 18.05 -3.09 11.13
C PRO A 209 18.27 -1.61 10.83
N LEU A 210 18.73 -0.84 11.83
CA LEU A 210 19.10 0.58 11.73
C LEU A 210 20.60 0.83 11.90
N ALA A 211 21.42 -0.22 12.07
CA ALA A 211 22.89 -0.11 12.02
C ALA A 211 23.42 -0.01 10.59
#